data_AF-A0A965FJ13-F1
#
_entry.id   AF-A0A965FJ13-F1
#
_cell.length_a   1.000
_cell.length_b   1.000
_cell.length_c   1.000
_cell.angle_alpha   90.00
_cell.angle_beta   90.00
_cell.angle_gamma   90.00
#
_symmetry.space_group_name_H-M   'P 1'
#
loop_
_entity.id
_entity.type
_entity.pdbx_description
1 polymer ?
#
loop_
_entity_poly.entity_id
_entity_poly.type
_entity_poly.pdbx_seq_one_letter_code
_entity_poly.pdbx_strand_id
1 'polypeptide(L)' 'MKRGLDAPICLTWELTYACNLECIHCLSSSGRRDPRELTTEQAFAVLDELRDLQVFYINIGGG' A
#
# COMPACT_ATOMS: atom_id res chain seq x y z
N MET A 1 -20.85 20.50 15.54
CA MET A 1 -20.13 20.28 14.27
C MET A 1 -19.24 19.06 14.48
N LYS A 2 -19.52 17.90 13.88
CA LYS A 2 -18.59 16.76 13.97
C LYS A 2 -17.40 17.09 13.07
N ARG A 3 -16.29 17.55 13.65
CA ARG A 3 -15.01 17.55 12.92
C ARG A 3 -14.65 16.07 12.73
N GLY A 4 -14.62 15.64 11.48
CA GLY A 4 -14.15 14.30 11.12
C GLY A 4 -12.64 14.20 11.31
N LEU A 5 -12.07 13.10 10.83
CA LEU A 5 -10.62 12.92 10.80
C LEU A 5 -10.04 13.72 9.63
N ASP A 6 -8.87 14.32 9.82
CA ASP A 6 -8.15 15.05 8.77
C ASP A 6 -7.37 14.10 7.83
N ALA A 7 -7.22 12.83 8.23
CA ALA A 7 -6.58 11.77 7.45
C ALA A 7 -7.21 10.39 7.73
N PRO A 8 -6.99 9.39 6.85
CA PRO A 8 -7.41 8.01 7.10
C PRO A 8 -6.76 7.43 8.36
N ILE A 9 -7.53 6.71 9.19
CA ILE A 9 -6.95 5.95 10.31
C ILE A 9 -6.11 4.77 9.80
N CYS A 10 -6.56 4.13 8.73
CA CYS A 10 -5.98 2.92 8.19
C CYS A 10 -5.89 3.02 6.66
N LEU A 11 -4.73 2.68 6.12
CA LEU A 11 -4.50 2.56 4.68
C LEU A 11 -4.06 1.12 4.36
N THR A 12 -4.62 0.53 3.30
CA THR A 12 -4.14 -0.75 2.78
C THR A 12 -3.37 -0.48 1.50
N TRP A 13 -2.13 -0.96 1.44
CA TRP A 13 -1.24 -0.74 0.32
C TRP A 13 -0.65 -2.07 -0.16
N GLU A 14 -0.95 -2.41 -1.41
CA GLU A 14 -0.26 -3.46 -2.16
C GLU A 14 1.11 -2.94 -2.59
N LEU A 15 2.17 -3.33 -1.88
CA LEU A 15 3.53 -2.79 -2.12
C LEU A 15 4.12 -3.29 -3.45
N THR A 16 3.81 -4.54 -3.79
CA THR A 16 4.20 -5.18 -5.06
C THR A 16 3.20 -6.28 -5.42
N TYR A 17 3.05 -6.55 -6.72
CA TYR A 17 2.34 -7.71 -7.23
C TYR A 17 3.30 -8.83 -7.69
N ALA A 18 4.60 -8.70 -7.45
CA ALA A 18 5.59 -9.73 -7.76
C ALA A 18 5.59 -10.86 -6.71
N CYS A 19 4.95 -11.98 -7.03
CA CYS A 19 4.83 -13.13 -6.13
C CYS A 19 5.57 -14.35 -6.66
N ASN A 20 6.17 -15.11 -5.75
CA ASN A 20 6.79 -16.41 -6.08
C ASN A 20 5.78 -17.58 -6.11
N LEU A 21 4.48 -17.29 -5.97
CA LEU A 21 3.38 -18.27 -5.98
C LEU A 21 2.29 -17.86 -6.99
N GLU A 22 1.45 -18.82 -7.39
CA GLU A 22 0.33 -18.62 -8.34
C GLU A 22 -0.96 -19.23 -7.78
N CYS A 23 -1.42 -18.70 -6.64
CA CYS A 23 -2.59 -19.24 -5.94
C CYS A 23 -3.90 -19.01 -6.73
N ILE A 24 -4.72 -20.06 -6.91
CA ILE A 24 -6.02 -19.97 -7.61
C ILE A 24 -7.05 -19.04 -6.93
N HIS A 25 -6.82 -18.72 -5.67
CA HIS A 25 -7.68 -17.87 -4.84
C HIS A 25 -6.95 -16.56 -4.45
N CYS A 26 -5.95 -16.14 -5.24
CA CYS A 26 -5.23 -14.89 -4.98
C CYS A 26 -6.16 -13.68 -5.14
N LEU A 27 -6.40 -12.95 -4.05
CA LEU A 27 -7.25 -11.75 -4.05
C LEU A 27 -6.62 -10.63 -4.89
N SER A 28 -5.32 -10.40 -4.73
CA SER A 28 -4.58 -9.31 -5.39
C SER A 28 -4.17 -9.65 -6.83
N SER A 29 -4.45 -10.88 -7.30
CA SER A 29 -3.99 -11.39 -8.60
C SER A 29 -2.47 -11.23 -8.82
N SER A 30 -1.70 -11.39 -7.74
CA SER A 30 -0.24 -11.29 -7.76
C SER A 30 0.41 -12.44 -8.53
N GLY A 31 1.65 -12.18 -8.97
CA GLY A 31 2.52 -13.11 -9.69
C GLY A 31 3.65 -12.33 -10.35
N ARG A 32 3.31 -11.56 -11.40
CA ARG A 32 4.30 -10.70 -12.07
C ARG A 32 4.21 -9.27 -11.56
N ARG A 33 5.39 -8.69 -11.34
CA ARG A 33 5.55 -7.26 -11.05
C ARG A 33 4.83 -6.40 -12.07
N ASP A 34 3.98 -5.47 -11.64
CA ASP A 34 3.43 -4.46 -12.55
C ASP A 34 4.56 -3.45 -12.88
N PRO A 35 4.83 -3.16 -14.17
CA PRO A 35 5.88 -2.23 -14.57
C PRO A 35 5.65 -0.78 -14.07
N ARG A 36 4.46 -0.47 -13.55
CA ARG A 36 4.09 0.84 -12.98
C ARG A 36 4.17 0.86 -11.45
N GLU A 37 4.64 -0.21 -10.81
CA GLU A 37 4.92 -0.19 -9.37
C GLU A 37 5.92 0.90 -9.02
N LEU A 38 5.77 1.47 -7.81
CA LEU A 38 6.68 2.47 -7.29
C LEU A 38 8.11 1.90 -7.17
N THR A 39 9.10 2.76 -7.38
CA THR A 39 10.46 2.47 -6.94
C THR A 39 10.54 2.55 -5.43
N THR A 40 11.62 2.02 -4.85
CA THR A 40 11.87 2.09 -3.41
C THR A 40 11.91 3.54 -2.91
N GLU A 41 12.52 4.45 -3.67
CA GLU A 41 12.60 5.87 -3.33
C GLU A 41 11.21 6.52 -3.33
N GLN A 42 10.39 6.20 -4.33
CA GLN A 42 9.00 6.67 -4.38
C GLN A 42 8.16 6.12 -3.23
N ALA A 43 8.39 4.85 -2.85
CA ALA A 43 7.71 4.25 -1.72
C ALA A 43 8.05 4.96 -0.39
N PHE A 44 9.32 5.33 -0.19
CA PHE A 44 9.72 6.14 0.96
C PHE A 44 9.10 7.54 0.94
N ALA A 45 9.01 8.19 -0.22
CA ALA A 45 8.33 9.48 -0.33
C ALA A 45 6.84 9.39 0.07
N VAL A 46 6.15 8.31 -0.31
CA VAL A 46 4.77 8.05 0.15
C VAL A 46 4.72 7.87 1.66
N LEU A 47 5.67 7.15 2.27
CA LEU A 47 5.73 7.00 3.73
C LEU A 47 5.94 8.35 4.44
N ASP A 48 6.75 9.26 3.87
CA ASP A 48 6.92 10.61 4.39
C ASP A 48 5.60 11.40 4.35
N GLU A 49 4.86 11.33 3.24
CA GLU A 49 3.54 11.97 3.12
C GLU A 49 2.53 11.40 4.12
N LEU A 50 2.47 10.08 4.27
CA LEU A 50 1.56 9.42 5.22
C LEU A 50 1.89 9.76 6.68
N ARG A 51 3.17 9.90 7.01
CA ARG A 51 3.63 10.37 8.33
C ARG A 51 3.16 11.80 8.57
N ASP A 52 3.35 12.68 7.60
CA ASP A 52 3.00 14.10 7.73
C ASP A 52 1.48 14.29 7.86
N LEU A 53 0.69 13.41 7.23
CA LEU A 53 -0.76 13.30 7.41
C LEU A 53 -1.19 12.61 8.71
N GLN A 54 -0.24 12.10 9.51
CA GLN A 54 -0.49 11.39 10.76
C GLN A 54 -1.38 10.15 10.59
N VAL A 55 -1.23 9.42 9.47
CA VAL A 55 -1.91 8.14 9.27
C VAL A 55 -1.40 7.14 10.31
N PHE A 56 -2.32 6.57 11.09
CA PHE A 56 -1.98 5.80 12.28
C PHE A 56 -1.49 4.38 11.96
N TYR A 57 -2.04 3.77 10.92
CA TYR A 57 -1.80 2.37 10.62
C TYR A 57 -1.82 2.08 9.12
N ILE A 58 -0.88 1.24 8.67
CA ILE A 58 -0.78 0.78 7.29
C ILE A 58 -0.80 -0.75 7.28
N ASN A 59 -1.73 -1.33 6.52
CA ASN A 59 -1.69 -2.73 6.12
C ASN A 59 -0.87 -2.84 4.84
N ILE A 60 0.28 -3.51 4.93
CA ILE A 60 1.07 -3.85 3.74
C ILE A 60 0.59 -5.20 3.22
N GLY A 61 0.06 -5.18 2.01
CA GLY A 61 -0.36 -6.34 1.25
C GLY A 61 0.48 -6.50 -0.02
N GLY A 62 -0.12 -7.12 -1.02
CA GLY A 62 0.52 -7.51 -2.27
C GLY A 62 0.72 -9.01 -2.32
N GLY A 63 1.81 -9.38 -2.98
CA GLY A 63 2.28 -10.75 -3.07
C GLY A 63 3.45 -10.78 -4.00
#